data_AF-A0A7M3NS55-F1
#
_entry.id   AF-A0A7M3NS55-F1
#
_cell.length_a   1.000
_cell.length_b   1.000
_cell.length_c   1.000
_cell.angle_alpha   90.00
_cell.angle_beta   90.00
_cell.angle_gamma   90.00
#
_symmetry.space_group_name_H-M   'P 1'
#
loop_
_entity.id
_entity.type
_entity.pdbx_description
1 polymer ?
#
loop_
_entity_poly.entity_id
_entity_poly.type
_entity_poly.pdbx_seq_one_letter_code
_entity_poly.pdbx_strand_id
1 'polypeptide(L)'
;MSAVSLFRRTSAPKKTLAGVVLAAATAGTLFAAAPSQAATTGSSSAQTVAKKMISDSAQYQCFSNIVDHESDWNVNATNASSGAYGLVQALPGNKMASAGSDWKTNPATQIEWGLDYMKDRYGSPCGAWGFWQSNGWY
;
A
#
# COMPACT_ATOMS: atom_id res chain seq x y z
N MET A 1 -29.23 -35.22 36.02
CA MET A 1 -28.25 -36.28 36.39
C MET A 1 -27.05 -36.09 35.45
N SER A 2 -25.83 -36.23 35.98
CA SER A 2 -24.50 -35.80 35.42
C SER A 2 -24.21 -34.30 35.67
N ALA A 3 -23.45 -33.85 36.69
CA ALA A 3 -22.06 -34.15 37.13
C ALA A 3 -21.04 -33.71 36.04
N VAL A 4 -20.00 -32.89 36.24
CA VAL A 4 -18.89 -32.88 37.22
C VAL A 4 -18.22 -31.47 37.07
N SER A 5 -18.05 -30.65 38.11
CA SER A 5 -16.93 -30.59 39.09
C SER A 5 -15.56 -30.13 38.54
N LEU A 6 -15.01 -29.03 39.11
CA LEU A 6 -13.67 -28.90 39.75
C LEU A 6 -12.87 -27.61 39.44
N PHE A 7 -12.49 -27.00 40.56
CA PHE A 7 -11.63 -25.85 40.83
C PHE A 7 -10.24 -25.87 40.15
N ARG A 8 -9.69 -24.66 39.92
CA ARG A 8 -8.42 -24.27 40.60
C ARG A 8 -8.21 -22.77 40.70
N ARG A 9 -8.17 -22.29 41.95
CA ARG A 9 -7.44 -21.09 42.36
C ARG A 9 -5.98 -21.48 42.56
N THR A 10 -5.04 -20.62 42.13
CA THR A 10 -3.73 -20.49 42.77
C THR A 10 -3.33 -19.03 42.82
N SER A 11 -3.00 -18.59 44.02
CA SER A 11 -2.68 -17.23 44.44
C SER A 11 -1.20 -16.87 44.30
N ALA A 12 -0.95 -15.54 44.18
CA ALA A 12 0.08 -14.74 44.87
C ALA A 12 1.58 -14.91 44.46
N PRO A 13 2.48 -13.92 44.70
CA PRO A 13 2.39 -12.88 45.73
C PRO A 13 2.72 -11.42 45.34
N LYS A 14 2.17 -10.49 46.14
CA LYS A 14 2.68 -9.13 46.35
C LYS A 14 3.84 -9.19 47.35
N LYS A 15 4.96 -8.52 47.04
CA LYS A 15 5.88 -7.95 48.03
C LYS A 15 6.30 -6.55 47.57
N THR A 16 6.07 -5.62 48.49
CA THR A 16 6.28 -4.17 48.50
C THR A 16 7.75 -3.78 48.65
N LEU A 17 8.03 -2.47 48.45
CA LEU A 17 9.17 -1.62 48.91
C LEU A 17 9.94 -1.02 47.71
N ALA A 18 10.38 0.24 47.67
CA ALA A 18 10.16 1.48 48.42
C ALA A 18 11.04 2.57 47.75
N GLY A 19 10.52 3.80 47.56
CA GLY A 19 11.28 5.06 47.30
C GLY A 19 12.13 5.10 46.02
N VAL A 20 12.51 6.19 45.38
CA VAL A 20 12.58 7.66 45.57
C VAL A 20 12.66 8.16 44.09
N VAL A 21 12.09 9.27 43.60
CA VAL A 21 12.47 10.68 43.73
C VAL A 21 11.49 11.44 42.82
N LEU A 22 10.87 12.51 43.31
CA LEU A 22 10.25 13.53 42.45
C LEU A 22 11.36 14.48 42.00
N ALA A 23 11.71 14.52 40.72
CA ALA A 23 12.60 15.53 40.17
C ALA A 23 12.15 15.95 38.76
N ALA A 24 11.64 17.17 38.69
CA ALA A 24 11.71 18.19 37.64
C ALA A 24 11.52 17.81 36.15
N ALA A 25 10.61 18.57 35.52
CA ALA A 25 10.34 18.64 34.10
C ALA A 25 11.58 18.95 33.23
N THR A 26 11.69 18.23 32.11
CA THR A 26 12.13 18.80 30.83
C THR A 26 11.24 18.25 29.72
N ALA A 27 10.77 19.16 28.88
CA ALA A 27 10.01 18.89 27.67
C ALA A 27 10.84 18.09 26.65
N GLY A 28 10.18 17.27 25.85
CA GLY A 28 10.78 16.69 24.65
C GLY A 28 10.32 15.26 24.41
N THR A 29 9.21 15.13 23.70
CA THR A 29 8.60 13.89 23.24
C THR A 29 9.59 12.91 22.59
N LEU A 30 9.46 11.64 22.98
CA LEU A 30 10.04 10.47 22.34
C LEU A 30 9.73 10.48 20.83
N PHE A 31 10.74 10.67 19.98
CA PHE A 31 10.67 10.21 18.60
C PHE A 31 10.93 8.69 18.60
N ALA A 32 9.90 7.94 18.96
CA ALA A 32 9.79 6.56 18.48
C ALA A 32 9.42 6.66 16.99
N ALA A 33 10.41 6.57 16.11
CA ALA A 33 10.18 6.38 14.68
C ALA A 33 9.44 5.05 14.49
N ALA A 34 8.12 5.12 14.39
CA ALA A 34 7.30 3.98 14.00
C ALA A 34 7.73 3.57 12.58
N PRO A 35 7.92 2.27 12.29
CA PRO A 35 8.39 1.85 10.98
C PRO A 35 7.34 2.18 9.92
N SER A 36 7.80 2.60 8.74
CA SER A 36 7.06 2.87 7.50
C SER A 36 6.32 1.66 6.92
N GLN A 37 5.48 1.00 7.73
CA GLN A 37 4.76 -0.25 7.40
C GLN A 37 3.51 -0.04 6.53
N ALA A 38 3.17 1.21 6.20
CA ALA A 38 2.06 1.52 5.31
C ALA A 38 2.40 1.21 3.83
N ALA A 39 3.66 1.44 3.41
CA ALA A 39 4.08 1.17 2.03
C ALA A 39 4.12 -0.34 1.74
N THR A 40 4.68 -1.16 2.65
CA THR A 40 4.83 -2.61 2.44
C THR A 40 3.48 -3.36 2.42
N THR A 41 2.53 -2.93 3.25
CA THR A 41 1.16 -3.50 3.29
C THR A 41 0.35 -3.07 2.05
N GLY A 42 0.54 -1.84 1.59
CA GLY A 42 -0.08 -1.30 0.37
C GLY A 42 0.44 -1.96 -0.91
N SER A 43 1.75 -2.09 -1.08
CA SER A 43 2.35 -2.67 -2.29
C SER A 43 1.95 -4.14 -2.46
N SER A 44 2.02 -4.94 -1.39
CA SER A 44 1.62 -6.36 -1.44
C SER A 44 0.12 -6.55 -1.72
N SER A 45 -0.73 -5.64 -1.22
CA SER A 45 -2.16 -5.68 -1.49
C SER A 45 -2.51 -5.23 -2.91
N ALA A 46 -1.86 -4.17 -3.43
CA ALA A 46 -2.05 -3.70 -4.80
C ALA A 46 -1.61 -4.75 -5.84
N GLN A 47 -0.45 -5.40 -5.64
CA GLN A 47 0.01 -6.50 -6.50
C GLN A 47 -0.99 -7.67 -6.52
N THR A 48 -1.55 -8.02 -5.36
CA THR A 48 -2.56 -9.08 -5.26
C THR A 48 -3.84 -8.72 -6.01
N VAL A 49 -4.27 -7.47 -5.94
CA VAL A 49 -5.43 -6.96 -6.71
C VAL A 49 -5.13 -7.01 -8.20
N ALA A 50 -3.97 -6.52 -8.64
CA ALA A 50 -3.56 -6.55 -10.04
C ALA A 50 -3.54 -7.97 -10.62
N LYS A 51 -2.99 -8.95 -9.89
CA LYS A 51 -3.01 -10.38 -10.31
C LYS A 51 -4.42 -10.94 -10.48
N LYS A 52 -5.38 -10.48 -9.69
CA LYS A 52 -6.80 -10.91 -9.80
C LYS A 52 -7.48 -10.28 -11.01
N MET A 53 -7.15 -9.02 -11.31
CA MET A 53 -7.75 -8.26 -12.42
C MET A 53 -7.13 -8.63 -13.77
N ILE A 54 -5.86 -9.00 -13.79
CA ILE A 54 -5.11 -9.31 -15.01
C ILE A 54 -4.82 -10.82 -15.02
N SER A 55 -5.77 -11.59 -15.55
CA SER A 55 -5.66 -13.07 -15.57
C SER A 55 -4.57 -13.58 -16.52
N ASP A 56 -4.18 -12.80 -17.52
CA ASP A 56 -3.07 -13.13 -18.41
C ASP A 56 -1.73 -12.80 -17.73
N SER A 57 -0.92 -13.83 -17.48
CA SER A 57 0.36 -13.69 -16.77
C SER A 57 1.36 -12.79 -17.49
N ALA A 58 1.37 -12.77 -18.83
CA ALA A 58 2.29 -11.94 -19.59
C ALA A 58 1.88 -10.46 -19.49
N GLN A 59 0.59 -10.16 -19.64
CA GLN A 59 0.07 -8.80 -19.45
C GLN A 59 0.28 -8.32 -18.03
N TYR A 60 0.09 -9.19 -17.03
CA TYR A 60 0.38 -8.86 -15.63
C TYR A 60 1.86 -8.52 -15.45
N GLN A 61 2.78 -9.30 -16.02
CA GLN A 61 4.21 -9.03 -15.89
C GLN A 61 4.60 -7.69 -16.53
N CYS A 62 4.09 -7.40 -17.73
CA CYS A 62 4.31 -6.12 -18.40
C CYS A 62 3.75 -4.94 -17.59
N PHE A 63 2.51 -5.06 -17.09
CA PHE A 63 1.89 -4.07 -16.21
C PHE A 63 2.71 -3.86 -14.93
N SER A 64 3.17 -4.96 -14.32
CA SER A 64 3.94 -4.95 -13.09
C SER A 64 5.24 -4.19 -13.24
N ASN A 65 5.94 -4.35 -14.37
CA ASN A 65 7.18 -3.62 -14.62
C ASN A 65 6.95 -2.12 -14.71
N ILE A 66 5.88 -1.69 -15.40
CA ILE A 66 5.49 -0.27 -15.45
C ILE A 66 5.24 0.23 -14.02
N VAL A 67 4.33 -0.39 -13.28
CA VAL A 67 3.93 0.08 -11.93
C VAL A 67 5.09 0.12 -10.94
N ASP A 68 6.03 -0.83 -11.06
CA ASP A 68 7.26 -0.85 -10.27
C ASP A 68 8.11 0.41 -10.52
N HIS A 69 8.35 0.75 -11.80
CA HIS A 69 9.09 1.96 -12.18
C HIS A 69 8.36 3.26 -11.85
N GLU A 70 7.04 3.27 -11.98
CA GLU A 70 6.24 4.48 -11.77
C GLU A 70 6.04 4.81 -10.28
N SER A 71 5.92 3.79 -9.41
CA SER A 71 5.43 4.02 -8.05
C SER A 71 6.03 3.13 -6.96
N ASP A 72 6.84 2.13 -7.28
CA ASP A 72 7.21 1.05 -6.35
C ASP A 72 5.95 0.44 -5.68
N TRP A 73 4.89 0.29 -6.49
CA TRP A 73 3.57 -0.18 -6.06
C TRP A 73 2.91 0.63 -4.93
N ASN A 74 3.35 1.87 -4.69
CA ASN A 74 2.73 2.75 -3.70
C ASN A 74 1.49 3.44 -4.29
N VAL A 75 0.31 3.02 -3.85
CA VAL A 75 -1.01 3.57 -4.24
C VAL A 75 -1.14 5.08 -3.97
N ASN A 76 -0.35 5.61 -3.04
CA ASN A 76 -0.33 7.03 -2.69
C ASN A 76 0.91 7.78 -3.23
N ALA A 77 1.69 7.16 -4.12
CA ALA A 77 2.86 7.78 -4.72
C ALA A 77 2.47 9.11 -5.37
N THR A 78 3.17 10.18 -5.00
CA THR A 78 3.00 11.50 -5.60
C THR A 78 4.34 12.01 -6.03
N ASN A 79 4.50 12.29 -7.32
CA ASN A 79 5.69 12.97 -7.80
C ASN A 79 5.63 14.44 -7.39
N ALA A 80 6.57 14.90 -6.56
CA ALA A 80 6.55 16.25 -6.00
C ALA A 80 6.74 17.36 -7.05
N SER A 81 7.39 17.06 -8.18
CA SER A 81 7.66 18.03 -9.24
C SER A 81 6.47 18.17 -10.19
N SER A 82 5.92 17.04 -10.65
CA SER A 82 4.85 17.03 -11.67
C SER A 82 3.44 16.96 -11.09
N GLY A 83 3.27 16.45 -9.86
CA GLY A 83 1.96 16.14 -9.29
C GLY A 83 1.32 14.85 -9.81
N ALA A 84 2.06 14.04 -10.57
CA ALA A 84 1.61 12.71 -11.00
C ALA A 84 1.30 11.82 -9.78
N TYR A 85 0.24 11.00 -9.87
CA TYR A 85 -0.32 10.32 -8.70
C TYR A 85 -0.63 8.83 -8.93
N GLY A 86 -0.40 8.04 -7.90
CA GLY A 86 -0.85 6.65 -7.77
C GLY A 86 0.04 5.64 -8.51
N LEU A 87 -0.48 4.42 -8.63
CA LEU A 87 0.24 3.25 -9.16
C LEU A 87 0.79 3.44 -10.57
N VAL A 88 0.06 4.15 -11.42
CA VAL A 88 0.41 4.41 -12.82
C VAL A 88 0.77 5.88 -13.09
N GLN A 89 1.06 6.64 -12.02
CA GLN A 89 1.48 8.05 -12.09
C GLN A 89 0.62 8.92 -13.03
N ALA A 90 -0.70 8.86 -12.87
CA ALA A 90 -1.62 9.62 -13.70
C ALA A 90 -1.45 11.14 -13.52
N LEU A 91 -1.46 11.89 -14.63
CA LEU A 91 -1.35 13.34 -14.64
C LEU A 91 -2.47 14.00 -15.49
N PRO A 92 -3.34 14.83 -14.87
CA PRO A 92 -3.58 14.94 -13.43
C PRO A 92 -4.21 13.66 -12.85
N GLY A 93 -3.92 13.38 -11.57
CA GLY A 93 -4.40 12.15 -10.90
C GLY A 93 -5.92 11.98 -10.88
N ASN A 94 -6.68 13.08 -10.89
CA ASN A 94 -8.15 13.04 -10.90
C ASN A 94 -8.75 12.45 -12.18
N LYS A 95 -7.97 12.20 -13.24
CA LYS A 95 -8.43 11.42 -14.41
C LYS A 95 -8.89 10.02 -14.01
N MET A 96 -8.32 9.45 -12.95
CA MET A 96 -8.73 8.15 -12.42
C MET A 96 -10.16 8.14 -11.86
N ALA A 97 -10.78 9.30 -11.65
CA ALA A 97 -12.17 9.40 -11.24
C ALA A 97 -13.16 8.81 -12.25
N SER A 98 -12.76 8.62 -13.52
CA SER A 98 -13.60 7.94 -14.52
C SER A 98 -13.77 6.45 -14.25
N ALA A 99 -12.83 5.82 -13.54
CA ALA A 99 -12.93 4.43 -13.10
C ALA A 99 -13.66 4.29 -11.75
N GLY A 100 -13.63 5.33 -10.90
CA GLY A 100 -14.34 5.31 -9.63
C GLY A 100 -14.03 6.52 -8.76
N SER A 101 -14.98 6.95 -7.92
CA SER A 101 -14.83 8.11 -7.04
C SER A 101 -13.79 7.93 -5.93
N ASP A 102 -13.42 6.69 -5.62
CA ASP A 102 -12.47 6.28 -4.60
C ASP A 102 -11.03 6.10 -5.13
N TRP A 103 -10.77 6.56 -6.35
CA TRP A 103 -9.49 6.46 -7.08
C TRP A 103 -8.27 6.87 -6.27
N LYS A 104 -8.42 7.77 -5.31
CA LYS A 104 -7.29 8.30 -4.55
C LYS A 104 -6.62 7.20 -3.72
N THR A 105 -7.37 6.29 -3.13
CA THR A 105 -6.80 5.30 -2.19
C THR A 105 -7.09 3.85 -2.57
N ASN A 106 -7.96 3.61 -3.57
CA ASN A 106 -8.32 2.27 -3.97
C ASN A 106 -7.39 1.76 -5.10
N PRO A 107 -6.55 0.73 -4.86
CA PRO A 107 -5.69 0.17 -5.90
C PRO A 107 -6.48 -0.42 -7.07
N ALA A 108 -7.65 -1.02 -6.83
CA ALA A 108 -8.47 -1.59 -7.90
C ALA A 108 -8.89 -0.51 -8.90
N THR A 109 -9.36 0.63 -8.40
CA THR A 109 -9.75 1.79 -9.23
C THR A 109 -8.56 2.35 -10.03
N GLN A 110 -7.39 2.46 -9.41
CA GLN A 110 -6.18 2.92 -10.12
C GLN A 110 -5.70 1.91 -11.18
N ILE A 111 -5.78 0.60 -10.89
CA ILE A 111 -5.41 -0.47 -11.82
C ILE A 111 -6.40 -0.51 -12.99
N GLU A 112 -7.71 -0.40 -12.74
CA GLU A 112 -8.73 -0.35 -13.78
C GLU A 112 -8.48 0.80 -14.76
N TRP A 113 -8.30 2.01 -14.22
CA TRP A 113 -7.97 3.17 -15.04
C TRP A 113 -6.66 2.99 -15.81
N GLY A 114 -5.62 2.45 -15.15
CA GLY A 114 -4.33 2.20 -15.77
C GLY A 114 -4.40 1.21 -16.93
N LEU A 115 -5.17 0.13 -16.78
CA LEU A 115 -5.38 -0.87 -17.84
C LEU A 115 -6.12 -0.29 -19.04
N ASP A 116 -7.14 0.53 -18.80
CA ASP A 116 -7.88 1.23 -19.86
C ASP A 116 -6.96 2.20 -20.62
N TYR A 117 -6.18 3.00 -19.90
CA TYR A 117 -5.20 3.90 -20.51
C TYR A 117 -4.13 3.15 -21.32
N MET A 118 -3.58 2.04 -20.79
CA MET A 118 -2.63 1.20 -21.53
C MET A 118 -3.22 0.66 -22.82
N LYS A 119 -4.48 0.21 -22.75
CA LYS A 119 -5.19 -0.35 -23.90
C LYS A 119 -5.44 0.72 -24.96
N ASP A 120 -5.93 1.90 -24.58
CA ASP A 120 -6.25 2.97 -25.53
C ASP A 120 -5.00 3.56 -26.17
N ARG A 121 -3.91 3.72 -25.40
CA ARG A 121 -2.70 4.39 -25.88
C ARG A 121 -1.72 3.44 -26.57
N TYR A 122 -1.62 2.21 -26.08
CA TYR A 122 -0.58 1.25 -26.48
C TYR A 122 -1.14 -0.11 -26.94
N GLY A 123 -2.45 -0.29 -26.93
CA GLY A 123 -3.14 -1.53 -27.31
C GLY A 123 -3.19 -2.59 -26.20
N SER A 124 -2.21 -2.61 -25.28
CA SER A 124 -2.15 -3.53 -24.15
C SER A 124 -1.08 -3.12 -23.13
N PRO A 125 -1.10 -3.68 -21.90
CA PRO A 125 0.02 -3.57 -20.97
C PRO A 125 1.38 -3.95 -21.55
N CYS A 126 1.46 -5.00 -22.36
CA CYS A 126 2.72 -5.34 -23.02
C CYS A 126 3.11 -4.37 -24.15
N GLY A 127 2.13 -3.77 -24.83
CA GLY A 127 2.40 -2.65 -25.75
C GLY A 127 3.01 -1.45 -25.02
N ALA A 128 2.45 -1.11 -23.86
CA ALA A 128 2.96 -0.06 -22.99
C ALA A 128 4.38 -0.35 -22.50
N TRP A 129 4.65 -1.58 -22.04
CA TRP A 129 5.98 -1.98 -21.61
C TRP A 129 7.01 -1.99 -22.76
N GLY A 130 6.62 -2.41 -23.96
CA GLY A 130 7.48 -2.30 -25.15
C GLY A 130 7.83 -0.85 -25.48
N PHE A 131 6.85 0.04 -25.38
CA PHE A 131 7.05 1.48 -25.55
C PHE A 131 8.01 2.04 -24.48
N TRP A 132 7.78 1.73 -23.20
CA TRP A 132 8.62 2.18 -22.09
C TRP A 132 10.07 1.75 -22.27
N GLN A 133 10.33 0.48 -22.62
CA GLN A 133 11.70 -0.02 -22.84
C GLN A 133 12.43 0.74 -23.95
N SER A 134 11.70 1.27 -24.94
CA SER A 134 12.29 2.00 -26.07
C SER A 134 12.50 3.49 -25.79
N ASN A 135 11.71 4.07 -24.86
CA ASN A 135 11.62 5.53 -24.69
C ASN A 135 11.98 6.02 -23.29
N GLY A 136 11.92 5.17 -22.27
CA GLY A 136 12.12 5.52 -20.87
C GLY A 136 10.96 6.30 -20.23
N TRP A 137 9.80 6.34 -20.91
CA TRP A 137 8.58 6.98 -20.41
C TRP A 137 7.33 6.23 -20.90
N TYR A 138 6.19 6.51 -20.27
CA TYR A 138 4.91 5.83 -20.46
C TYR A 138 3.72 6.81 -20.26
#